data_AF-A0A1I6WPZ9-F1
#
_entry.id   AF-A0A1I6WPZ9-F1
#
_cell.length_a   1.000
_cell.length_b   1.000
_cell.length_c   1.000
_cell.angle_alpha   90.00
_cell.angle_beta   90.00
_cell.angle_gamma   90.00
#
_symmetry.space_group_name_H-M   'P 1'
#
loop_
_entity.id
_entity.type
_entity.pdbx_description
1 polymer ?
#
loop_
_entity_poly.entity_id
_entity_poly.type
_entity_poly.pdbx_seq_one_letter_code
_entity_poly.pdbx_strand_id
1 'polypeptide(L)'
;VMYFETGQGSALSADAHWGVDQQTMEARAYAVAREFDPLLVNTVVGFIGPEYLYDGKQIIRAGLEDHFCGKLLGLPMGVDVCYTNHADADGEDMDALLTLLCAAGVNFVITVPGADDVMLNYQSLSHHDAVYARETLGRRPAPEFEAWLRAVGITDGQGRLASATGALPPALAEASRLLPGRAA
;
A
#
# COMPACT_ATOMS: atom_id res chain seq x y z
N VAL A 1 19.47 -5.47 -4.36
CA VAL A 1 18.10 -5.63 -3.83
C VAL A 1 17.13 -4.99 -4.80
N MET A 2 16.03 -5.67 -5.12
CA MET A 2 15.07 -5.23 -6.14
C MET A 2 13.73 -4.84 -5.51
N TYR A 3 13.04 -3.91 -6.17
CA TYR A 3 11.63 -3.56 -5.93
C TYR A 3 10.90 -3.63 -7.28
N PHE A 4 9.80 -4.38 -7.34
CA PHE A 4 8.94 -4.47 -8.53
C PHE A 4 7.52 -4.01 -8.20
N GLU A 5 6.92 -3.29 -9.14
CA GLU A 5 5.49 -2.98 -9.17
C GLU A 5 4.83 -3.69 -10.35
N THR A 6 3.62 -4.19 -10.11
CA THR A 6 2.78 -4.89 -11.08
C THR A 6 1.35 -4.36 -11.01
N GLY A 7 0.42 -4.95 -11.76
CA GLY A 7 -0.97 -4.52 -11.74
C GLY A 7 -1.76 -5.14 -12.87
N GLN A 8 -2.94 -5.65 -12.53
CA GLN A 8 -3.91 -6.12 -13.51
C GLN A 8 -4.23 -5.03 -14.53
N GLY A 9 -4.26 -5.41 -15.80
CA GLY A 9 -4.54 -4.51 -16.93
C GLY A 9 -3.31 -3.98 -17.65
N SER A 10 -2.13 -4.01 -17.02
CA SER A 10 -0.88 -3.55 -17.63
C SER A 10 -0.56 -4.22 -18.98
N ALA A 11 -0.68 -5.55 -19.05
CA ALA A 11 -0.44 -6.30 -20.28
C ALA A 11 -1.51 -6.05 -21.37
N LEU A 12 -2.77 -5.78 -20.97
CA LEU A 12 -3.83 -5.43 -21.91
C LEU A 12 -3.59 -4.03 -22.47
N SER A 13 -3.25 -3.07 -21.60
CA SER A 13 -2.90 -1.69 -21.96
C SER A 13 -1.75 -1.62 -22.97
N ALA A 14 -0.75 -2.50 -22.80
CA ALA A 14 0.41 -2.59 -23.69
C ALA A 14 0.17 -3.42 -24.98
N ASP A 15 -1.05 -3.91 -25.23
CA ASP A 15 -1.38 -4.86 -26.31
C ASP A 15 -0.45 -6.11 -26.31
N ALA A 16 -0.07 -6.56 -25.12
CA ALA A 16 0.91 -7.63 -24.89
C ALA A 16 0.32 -8.82 -24.10
N HIS A 17 -1.00 -8.89 -23.99
CA HIS A 17 -1.74 -9.94 -23.28
C HIS A 17 -1.99 -11.21 -24.12
N TRP A 18 -1.91 -11.13 -25.45
CA TRP A 18 -2.06 -12.28 -26.38
C TRP A 18 -3.33 -13.12 -26.15
N GLY A 19 -4.45 -12.46 -25.80
CA GLY A 19 -5.73 -13.11 -25.53
C GLY A 19 -5.86 -13.78 -24.16
N VAL A 20 -4.89 -13.57 -23.26
CA VAL A 20 -4.89 -14.05 -21.88
C VAL A 20 -5.55 -13.02 -20.95
N ASP A 21 -6.29 -13.49 -19.96
CA ASP A 21 -6.96 -12.64 -18.98
C ASP A 21 -5.98 -11.91 -18.03
N GLN A 22 -6.46 -10.84 -17.39
CA GLN A 22 -5.65 -9.95 -16.55
C GLN A 22 -5.03 -10.68 -15.35
N GLN A 23 -5.78 -11.56 -14.67
CA GLN A 23 -5.30 -12.29 -13.50
C GLN A 23 -4.16 -13.25 -13.86
N THR A 24 -4.30 -13.98 -14.97
CA THR A 24 -3.27 -14.89 -15.45
C THR A 24 -2.00 -14.12 -15.87
N MET A 25 -2.16 -12.96 -16.52
CA MET A 25 -1.02 -12.11 -16.87
C MET A 25 -0.30 -11.55 -15.64
N GLU A 26 -1.06 -11.15 -14.63
CA GLU A 26 -0.52 -10.64 -13.37
C GLU A 26 0.25 -11.72 -12.58
N ALA A 27 -0.28 -12.95 -12.52
CA ALA A 27 0.44 -14.09 -11.94
C ALA A 27 1.78 -14.40 -12.66
N ARG A 28 1.87 -14.13 -13.97
CA ARG A 28 3.12 -14.26 -14.72
C ARG A 28 4.13 -13.18 -14.34
N ALA A 29 3.68 -11.95 -14.07
CA ALA A 29 4.57 -10.88 -13.59
C ALA A 29 5.22 -11.27 -12.26
N TYR A 30 4.47 -11.89 -11.36
CA TYR A 30 5.02 -12.45 -10.11
C TYR A 30 6.07 -13.54 -10.36
N ALA A 31 5.83 -14.44 -11.32
CA ALA A 31 6.81 -15.47 -11.67
C ALA A 31 8.13 -14.87 -12.19
N VAL A 32 8.06 -13.77 -12.95
CA VAL A 32 9.25 -13.01 -13.36
C VAL A 32 9.93 -12.38 -12.16
N ALA A 33 9.19 -11.69 -11.28
CA ALA A 33 9.75 -11.05 -10.10
C ALA A 33 10.49 -12.06 -9.19
N ARG A 34 9.93 -13.27 -9.02
CA ARG A 34 10.50 -14.34 -8.19
C ARG A 34 11.93 -14.73 -8.58
N GLU A 35 12.27 -14.71 -9.87
CA GLU A 35 13.60 -15.07 -10.35
C GLU A 35 14.70 -14.16 -9.78
N PHE A 36 14.35 -12.95 -9.33
CA PHE A 36 15.30 -11.94 -8.87
C PHE A 36 15.42 -11.82 -7.35
N ASP A 37 14.74 -12.68 -6.58
CA ASP A 37 14.70 -12.65 -5.11
C ASP A 37 14.52 -11.22 -4.55
N PRO A 38 13.40 -10.55 -4.89
CA PRO A 38 13.21 -9.13 -4.62
C PRO A 38 12.98 -8.87 -3.13
N LEU A 39 13.36 -7.67 -2.68
CA LEU A 39 13.05 -7.24 -1.32
C LEU A 39 11.56 -6.95 -1.18
N LEU A 40 10.95 -6.35 -2.20
CA LEU A 40 9.55 -5.94 -2.23
C LEU A 40 8.94 -6.22 -3.60
N VAL A 41 7.69 -6.68 -3.61
CA VAL A 41 6.82 -6.69 -4.79
C VAL A 41 5.45 -6.24 -4.34
N ASN A 42 4.81 -5.34 -5.08
CA ASN A 42 3.40 -5.04 -4.90
C ASN A 42 2.67 -4.97 -6.24
N THR A 43 1.40 -5.36 -6.21
CA THR A 43 0.44 -4.90 -7.21
C THR A 43 0.03 -3.46 -6.88
N VAL A 44 -0.30 -2.68 -7.90
CA VAL A 44 -0.95 -1.38 -7.77
C VAL A 44 -2.39 -1.54 -8.26
N VAL A 45 -3.31 -1.86 -7.34
CA VAL A 45 -4.69 -2.21 -7.68
C VAL A 45 -5.56 -0.95 -7.77
N GLY A 46 -6.31 -0.79 -8.87
CA GLY A 46 -7.18 0.37 -9.09
C GLY A 46 -6.50 1.63 -9.67
N PHE A 47 -5.21 1.54 -10.00
CA PHE A 47 -4.41 2.69 -10.47
C PHE A 47 -4.69 3.13 -11.91
N ILE A 48 -5.02 2.20 -12.81
CA ILE A 48 -5.12 2.52 -14.23
C ILE A 48 -6.46 3.19 -14.57
N GLY A 49 -7.58 2.56 -14.18
CA GLY A 49 -8.92 3.08 -14.50
C GLY A 49 -10.01 2.00 -14.58
N PRO A 50 -11.27 2.43 -14.74
CA PRO A 50 -12.46 1.58 -14.77
C PRO A 50 -12.53 0.65 -15.98
N GLU A 51 -11.71 0.88 -17.00
CA GLU A 51 -11.62 0.02 -18.19
C GLU A 51 -11.04 -1.35 -17.85
N TYR A 52 -10.31 -1.46 -16.73
CA TYR A 52 -9.66 -2.68 -16.26
C TYR A 52 -10.34 -3.25 -15.01
N LEU A 53 -10.67 -2.38 -14.05
CA LEU A 53 -11.38 -2.68 -12.80
C LEU A 53 -12.39 -1.57 -12.52
N TYR A 54 -13.67 -1.84 -12.78
CA TYR A 54 -14.71 -0.80 -12.88
C TYR A 54 -15.13 -0.19 -11.53
N ASP A 55 -15.38 -1.03 -10.53
CA ASP A 55 -15.95 -0.64 -9.24
C ASP A 55 -15.11 -1.11 -8.04
N GLY A 56 -15.45 -0.61 -6.86
CA GLY A 56 -14.81 -1.00 -5.60
C GLY A 56 -14.82 -2.52 -5.35
N LYS A 57 -15.86 -3.24 -5.78
CA LYS A 57 -15.92 -4.70 -5.66
C LYS A 57 -14.87 -5.40 -6.52
N GLN A 58 -14.66 -4.94 -7.75
CA GLN A 58 -13.63 -5.46 -8.63
C GLN A 58 -12.23 -5.15 -8.11
N ILE A 59 -12.01 -3.94 -7.57
CA ILE A 59 -10.74 -3.54 -6.95
C ILE A 59 -10.45 -4.41 -5.72
N ILE A 60 -11.41 -4.58 -4.82
CA ILE A 60 -11.27 -5.44 -3.64
C ILE A 60 -10.93 -6.88 -4.05
N ARG A 61 -11.65 -7.41 -5.05
CA ARG A 61 -11.43 -8.76 -5.55
C ARG A 61 -10.02 -8.92 -6.11
N ALA A 62 -9.60 -8.03 -7.01
CA ALA A 62 -8.29 -8.07 -7.65
C ALA A 62 -7.15 -7.96 -6.63
N GLY A 63 -7.26 -7.05 -5.65
CA GLY A 63 -6.24 -6.89 -4.61
C GLY A 63 -6.04 -8.16 -3.76
N LEU A 64 -7.14 -8.90 -3.48
CA LEU A 64 -7.06 -10.18 -2.77
C LEU A 64 -6.49 -11.31 -3.63
N GLU A 65 -6.85 -11.36 -4.92
CA GLU A 65 -6.30 -12.34 -5.87
C GLU A 65 -4.79 -12.15 -6.03
N ASP A 66 -4.36 -10.91 -6.25
CA ASP A 66 -2.98 -10.50 -6.45
C ASP A 66 -2.12 -10.82 -5.22
N HIS A 67 -2.59 -10.42 -4.03
CA HIS A 67 -1.93 -10.75 -2.78
C HIS A 67 -1.79 -12.28 -2.60
N PHE A 68 -2.87 -13.05 -2.83
CA PHE A 68 -2.84 -14.50 -2.71
C PHE A 68 -1.84 -15.13 -3.68
N CYS A 69 -1.88 -14.76 -4.96
CA CYS A 69 -1.00 -15.31 -5.99
C CYS A 69 0.47 -14.97 -5.72
N GLY A 70 0.78 -13.73 -5.34
CA GLY A 70 2.16 -13.34 -4.98
C GLY A 70 2.68 -14.13 -3.78
N LYS A 71 1.88 -14.29 -2.72
CA LYS A 71 2.21 -15.11 -1.54
C LYS A 71 2.39 -16.59 -1.89
N LEU A 72 1.50 -17.15 -2.71
CA LEU A 72 1.57 -18.54 -3.17
C LEU A 72 2.88 -18.81 -3.93
N LEU A 73 3.37 -17.82 -4.68
CA LEU A 73 4.63 -17.88 -5.40
C LEU A 73 5.86 -17.57 -4.51
N GLY A 74 5.67 -17.27 -3.22
CA GLY A 74 6.74 -17.06 -2.25
C GLY A 74 7.33 -15.65 -2.23
N LEU A 75 6.62 -14.65 -2.78
CA LEU A 75 7.10 -13.27 -2.82
C LEU A 75 6.77 -12.50 -1.53
N PRO A 76 7.57 -11.48 -1.17
CA PRO A 76 7.23 -10.49 -0.15
C PRO A 76 6.16 -9.52 -0.68
N MET A 77 4.94 -10.04 -0.85
CA MET A 77 3.84 -9.38 -1.56
C MET A 77 3.14 -8.31 -0.72
N GLY A 78 3.26 -7.07 -1.16
CA GLY A 78 2.45 -5.93 -0.74
C GLY A 78 1.35 -5.59 -1.75
N VAL A 79 0.56 -4.57 -1.41
CA VAL A 79 -0.50 -4.04 -2.27
C VAL A 79 -0.54 -2.53 -2.08
N ASP A 80 -0.43 -1.76 -3.16
CA ASP A 80 -0.87 -0.37 -3.15
C ASP A 80 -2.38 -0.35 -3.38
N VAL A 81 -3.12 0.02 -2.33
CA VAL A 81 -4.58 0.01 -2.27
C VAL A 81 -5.05 1.37 -2.71
N CYS A 82 -5.61 1.45 -3.91
CA CYS A 82 -5.90 2.73 -4.50
C CYS A 82 -7.06 2.70 -5.50
N TYR A 83 -7.52 3.88 -5.88
CA TYR A 83 -8.49 4.07 -6.95
C TYR A 83 -8.27 5.41 -7.65
N THR A 84 -8.75 5.51 -8.88
CA THR A 84 -8.79 6.78 -9.62
C THR A 84 -10.18 7.40 -9.53
N ASN A 85 -10.26 8.73 -9.59
CA ASN A 85 -11.51 9.50 -9.44
C ASN A 85 -12.61 9.19 -10.48
N HIS A 86 -12.31 8.41 -11.52
CA HIS A 86 -13.26 8.03 -12.56
C HIS A 86 -13.69 6.55 -12.50
N ALA A 87 -13.16 5.78 -11.53
CA ALA A 87 -13.71 4.49 -11.17
C ALA A 87 -14.92 4.65 -10.24
N ASP A 88 -15.84 3.68 -10.24
CA ASP A 88 -16.99 3.63 -9.33
C ASP A 88 -16.55 3.05 -7.97
N ALA A 89 -15.67 3.78 -7.30
CA ALA A 89 -15.04 3.38 -6.05
C ALA A 89 -14.77 4.61 -5.17
N ASP A 90 -14.69 4.39 -3.86
CA ASP A 90 -14.37 5.43 -2.89
C ASP A 90 -13.45 4.95 -1.75
N GLY A 91 -13.23 5.81 -0.76
CA GLY A 91 -12.39 5.50 0.39
C GLY A 91 -12.93 4.36 1.28
N GLU A 92 -14.24 4.11 1.30
CA GLU A 92 -14.82 3.01 2.08
C GLU A 92 -14.41 1.66 1.47
N ASP A 93 -14.35 1.57 0.14
CA ASP A 93 -13.84 0.39 -0.56
C ASP A 93 -12.35 0.14 -0.23
N MET A 94 -11.54 1.22 -0.15
CA MET A 94 -10.12 1.12 0.19
C MET A 94 -9.90 0.65 1.63
N ASP A 95 -10.67 1.18 2.58
CA ASP A 95 -10.63 0.76 3.99
C ASP A 95 -11.04 -0.71 4.16
N ALA A 96 -12.06 -1.15 3.40
CA ALA A 96 -12.47 -2.55 3.35
C ALA A 96 -11.34 -3.43 2.81
N LEU A 97 -10.72 -3.06 1.69
CA LEU A 97 -9.60 -3.80 1.11
C LEU A 97 -8.40 -3.87 2.06
N LEU A 98 -7.99 -2.74 2.66
CA LEU A 98 -6.90 -2.69 3.63
C LEU A 98 -7.14 -3.67 4.79
N THR A 99 -8.35 -3.67 5.35
CA THR A 99 -8.73 -4.54 6.46
C THR A 99 -8.62 -6.01 6.07
N LEU A 100 -9.13 -6.37 4.89
CA LEU A 100 -9.07 -7.74 4.37
C LEU A 100 -7.63 -8.20 4.11
N LEU A 101 -6.80 -7.34 3.53
CA LEU A 101 -5.39 -7.63 3.25
C LEU A 101 -4.57 -7.79 4.54
N CYS A 102 -4.81 -6.93 5.53
CA CYS A 102 -4.16 -7.05 6.83
C CYS A 102 -4.58 -8.31 7.60
N ALA A 103 -5.84 -8.73 7.46
CA ALA A 103 -6.31 -10.03 7.96
C ALA A 103 -5.64 -11.20 7.23
N ALA A 104 -5.45 -11.08 5.91
CA ALA A 104 -4.75 -12.06 5.06
C ALA A 104 -3.22 -12.09 5.25
N GLY A 105 -2.64 -11.12 5.97
CA GLY A 105 -1.21 -11.09 6.27
C GLY A 105 -0.35 -10.45 5.17
N VAL A 106 -0.86 -9.40 4.52
CA VAL A 106 -0.09 -8.55 3.58
C VAL A 106 1.23 -8.08 4.19
N ASN A 107 2.30 -8.05 3.39
CA ASN A 107 3.63 -7.65 3.87
C ASN A 107 3.70 -6.15 4.15
N PHE A 108 3.19 -5.34 3.22
CA PHE A 108 3.17 -3.89 3.31
C PHE A 108 2.06 -3.33 2.42
N VAL A 109 1.66 -2.10 2.72
CA VAL A 109 0.79 -1.27 1.88
C VAL A 109 1.46 0.09 1.69
N ILE A 110 1.07 0.81 0.64
CA ILE A 110 1.54 2.17 0.38
C ILE A 110 0.61 3.14 1.10
N THR A 111 1.18 4.24 1.60
CA THR A 111 0.40 5.34 2.20
C THR A 111 0.96 6.68 1.74
N VAL A 112 0.09 7.63 1.46
CA VAL A 112 0.42 9.01 1.12
C VAL A 112 -0.19 10.00 2.13
N PRO A 113 0.31 11.24 2.24
CA PRO A 113 -0.27 12.24 3.14
C PRO A 113 -1.73 12.53 2.78
N GLY A 114 -2.65 12.19 3.67
CA GLY A 114 -4.08 12.48 3.49
C GLY A 114 -4.78 11.68 2.40
N ALA A 115 -4.23 10.53 2.01
CA ALA A 115 -4.79 9.65 0.96
C ALA A 115 -4.83 10.24 -0.47
N ASP A 116 -4.31 11.45 -0.68
CA ASP A 116 -4.34 12.16 -1.97
C ASP A 116 -2.93 12.28 -2.56
N ASP A 117 -2.69 11.58 -3.66
CA ASP A 117 -1.47 11.78 -4.45
C ASP A 117 -1.74 12.80 -5.56
N VAL A 118 -1.43 14.06 -5.25
CA VAL A 118 -1.62 15.21 -6.15
C VAL A 118 -0.76 15.18 -7.42
N MET A 119 0.25 14.31 -7.48
CA MET A 119 1.14 14.21 -8.64
C MET A 119 0.64 13.13 -9.60
N LEU A 120 0.21 11.99 -9.06
CA LEU A 120 -0.30 10.85 -9.82
C LEU A 120 -1.82 10.91 -10.04
N ASN A 121 -2.54 11.84 -9.40
CA ASN A 121 -3.98 12.09 -9.53
C ASN A 121 -4.87 10.87 -9.22
N TYR A 122 -4.53 10.16 -8.15
CA TYR A 122 -5.30 9.02 -7.63
C TYR A 122 -5.32 9.08 -6.11
N GLN A 123 -6.23 8.32 -5.51
CA GLN A 123 -6.33 8.18 -4.07
C GLN A 123 -5.74 6.85 -3.62
N SER A 124 -4.84 6.90 -2.64
CA SER A 124 -4.23 5.73 -1.98
C SER A 124 -4.60 5.75 -0.49
N LEU A 125 -3.98 4.92 0.33
CA LEU A 125 -4.18 4.96 1.78
C LEU A 125 -3.50 6.19 2.41
N SER A 126 -4.00 6.63 3.54
CA SER A 126 -3.38 7.64 4.39
C SER A 126 -2.39 7.04 5.40
N HIS A 127 -1.49 7.86 5.95
CA HIS A 127 -0.66 7.43 7.08
C HIS A 127 -1.48 7.01 8.31
N HIS A 128 -2.69 7.54 8.47
CA HIS A 128 -3.58 7.17 9.58
C HIS A 128 -4.13 5.75 9.39
N ASP A 129 -4.30 5.30 8.15
CA ASP A 129 -4.88 3.99 7.84
C ASP A 129 -3.90 2.88 8.26
N ALA A 130 -2.59 3.11 8.10
CA ALA A 130 -1.56 2.22 8.64
C ALA A 130 -1.57 2.16 10.17
N VAL A 131 -1.90 3.26 10.86
CA VAL A 131 -2.05 3.27 12.33
C VAL A 131 -3.32 2.51 12.71
N TYR A 132 -4.44 2.81 12.05
CA TYR A 132 -5.72 2.11 12.21
C TYR A 132 -5.55 0.58 12.07
N ALA A 133 -4.92 0.12 10.99
CA ALA A 133 -4.73 -1.30 10.74
C ALA A 133 -3.84 -1.96 11.80
N ARG A 134 -2.78 -1.28 12.25
CA ARG A 134 -1.88 -1.77 13.31
C ARG A 134 -2.59 -1.89 14.65
N GLU A 135 -3.30 -0.86 15.07
CA GLU A 135 -3.97 -0.85 16.37
C GLU A 135 -5.18 -1.80 16.40
N THR A 136 -5.97 -1.84 15.32
CA THR A 136 -7.19 -2.66 15.24
C THR A 136 -6.87 -4.15 15.13
N LEU A 137 -5.84 -4.53 14.36
CA LEU A 137 -5.48 -5.93 14.11
C LEU A 137 -4.25 -6.40 14.88
N GLY A 138 -3.72 -5.57 15.80
CA GLY A 138 -2.54 -5.89 16.59
C GLY A 138 -1.27 -6.13 15.76
N ARG A 139 -1.17 -5.51 14.59
CA ARG A 139 0.01 -5.62 13.72
C ARG A 139 1.10 -4.67 14.19
N ARG A 140 2.36 -5.08 14.03
CA ARG A 140 3.53 -4.29 14.41
C ARG A 140 4.30 -3.84 13.18
N PRO A 141 5.02 -2.71 13.25
CA PRO A 141 6.01 -2.37 12.24
C PRO A 141 7.15 -3.41 12.19
N ALA A 142 8.05 -3.27 11.21
CA ALA A 142 9.29 -4.04 11.22
C ALA A 142 10.06 -3.79 12.55
N PRO A 143 10.71 -4.82 13.14
CA PRO A 143 11.26 -4.73 14.50
C PRO A 143 12.25 -3.57 14.70
N GLU A 144 13.11 -3.31 13.71
CA GLU A 144 14.09 -2.23 13.72
C GLU A 144 13.39 -0.87 13.71
N PHE A 145 12.30 -0.75 12.93
CA PHE A 145 11.51 0.46 12.85
C PHE A 145 10.66 0.67 14.12
N GLU A 146 10.07 -0.37 14.68
CA GLU A 146 9.36 -0.32 15.97
C GLU A 146 10.29 0.15 17.09
N ALA A 147 11.52 -0.36 17.15
CA ALA A 147 12.51 0.07 18.12
C ALA A 147 12.88 1.56 17.94
N TRP A 148 13.06 2.01 16.70
CA TRP A 148 13.34 3.40 16.38
C TRP A 148 12.17 4.33 16.76
N LEU A 149 10.92 3.99 16.38
CA LEU A 149 9.72 4.76 16.69
C LEU A 149 9.57 5.01 18.20
N ARG A 150 9.84 3.99 19.01
CA ARG A 150 9.86 4.10 20.47
C ARG A 150 11.01 4.99 20.95
N ALA A 151 12.21 4.84 20.38
CA ALA A 151 13.38 5.62 20.79
C ALA A 151 13.22 7.12 20.53
N VAL A 152 12.55 7.50 19.43
CA VAL A 152 12.29 8.91 19.09
C VAL A 152 10.99 9.47 19.69
N GLY A 153 10.23 8.63 20.40
CA GLY A 153 9.01 9.04 21.10
C GLY A 153 7.78 9.22 20.21
N ILE A 154 7.75 8.60 19.02
CA ILE A 154 6.53 8.58 18.18
C ILE A 154 5.51 7.61 18.74
N THR A 155 5.95 6.45 19.26
CA THR A 155 5.08 5.43 19.85
C THR A 155 5.42 5.15 21.31
N ASP A 156 4.41 4.73 22.10
CA ASP A 156 4.57 4.25 23.47
C ASP A 156 5.15 2.82 23.54
N GLY A 157 5.33 2.30 24.76
CA GLY A 157 5.83 0.94 24.99
C GLY A 157 4.88 -0.17 24.52
N GLN A 158 3.64 0.18 24.19
CA GLN A 158 2.59 -0.68 23.69
C GLN A 158 2.44 -0.57 22.16
N GLY A 159 3.26 0.26 21.50
CA GLY A 159 3.27 0.45 20.05
C GLY A 159 2.20 1.41 19.54
N ARG A 160 1.47 2.11 20.42
CA ARG A 160 0.46 3.11 20.04
C ARG A 160 1.10 4.48 19.88
N LEU A 161 0.46 5.38 19.14
CA LEU A 161 0.95 6.76 19.04
C LEU A 161 1.05 7.42 20.41
N ALA A 162 2.20 8.03 20.72
CA ALA A 162 2.47 8.66 22.00
C ALA A 162 1.71 9.98 22.21
N SER A 163 1.26 10.62 21.12
CA SER A 163 0.50 11.87 21.13
C SER A 163 -0.79 11.73 20.35
N ALA A 164 -1.91 12.05 21.00
CA ALA A 164 -3.23 12.09 20.36
C ALA A 164 -3.45 13.33 19.49
N THR A 165 -2.57 14.33 19.56
CA THR A 165 -2.73 15.61 18.83
C THR A 165 -1.97 15.67 17.51
N GLY A 166 -1.23 14.61 17.15
CA GLY A 166 -0.38 14.60 15.96
C GLY A 166 0.86 15.50 16.06
N ALA A 167 1.10 16.10 17.23
CA ALA A 167 2.31 16.90 17.46
C ALA A 167 3.56 16.03 17.37
N LEU A 168 4.54 16.47 16.58
CA LEU A 168 5.84 15.80 16.52
C LEU A 168 6.53 15.85 17.89
N PRO A 169 7.23 14.77 18.29
CA PRO A 169 8.13 14.80 19.42
C PRO A 169 9.11 15.98 19.31
N PRO A 170 9.49 16.65 20.42
CA PRO A 170 10.30 17.86 20.37
C PRO A 170 11.56 17.75 19.49
N ALA A 171 12.25 16.61 19.56
CA ALA A 171 13.44 16.34 18.75
C ALA A 171 13.16 16.35 17.24
N LEU A 172 12.01 15.82 16.80
CA LEU A 172 11.58 15.83 15.40
C LEU A 172 11.01 17.20 14.98
N ALA A 173 10.33 17.89 15.90
CA ALA A 173 9.83 19.24 15.66
C ALA A 173 10.98 20.23 15.41
N GLU A 174 12.08 20.12 16.17
CA GLU A 174 13.29 20.93 15.98
C GLU A 174 13.99 20.60 14.65
N ALA A 175 14.15 19.31 14.33
CA ALA A 175 14.72 18.88 13.05
C ALA A 175 13.90 19.35 11.84
N SER A 176 12.56 19.35 11.94
CA SER A 176 11.69 19.83 10.86
C SER A 176 11.87 21.32 10.56
N ARG A 177 12.33 22.14 11.51
CA ARG A 177 12.61 23.57 11.28
C ARG A 177 13.84 23.81 10.41
N LEU A 178 14.69 22.79 10.24
CA LEU A 178 15.89 22.84 9.41
C LEU A 178 15.60 22.55 7.93
N LEU A 179 14.38 22.09 7.59
CA LEU A 179 13.96 21.91 6.21
C LEU A 179 13.50 23.27 5.63
N PRO A 180 14.23 23.86 4.67
CA PRO A 180 13.86 25.15 4.10
C PRO A 180 12.51 25.05 3.38
N GLY A 181 11.56 25.94 3.71
CA GLY A 181 10.29 26.08 2.99
C GLY A 181 9.01 25.98 3.82
N ARG A 182 9.06 25.59 5.10
CA ARG A 182 7.90 25.67 6.01
C ARG A 182 7.91 27.01 6.76
N ALA A 183 7.26 28.02 6.19
CA ALA A 183 6.81 29.17 6.96
C ALA A 183 5.75 28.70 7.99
N ALA A 184 5.81 29.33 9.17
CA ALA A 184 5.08 29.01 10.40
C ALA A 184 3.55 28.88 10.24
#